data_AF-A0A381I5W3-F1
#
_entry.id   AF-A0A381I5W3-F1
#
_cell.length_a   1.000
_cell.length_b   1.000
_cell.length_c   1.000
_cell.angle_alpha   90.00
_cell.angle_beta   90.00
_cell.angle_gamma   90.00
#
_symmetry.space_group_name_H-M   'P 1'
#
loop_
_entity.id
_entity.type
_entity.pdbx_description
1 polymer ?
#
loop_
_entity_poly.entity_id
_entity_poly.type
_entity_poly.pdbx_seq_one_letter_code
_entity_poly.pdbx_strand_id
1 'polypeptide(L)'
;MVDEDENIRGPLASENELNYSLMLSDEKVIEISKKTGMSCESVAKIIAINENRKSKIYDSKELAEYLNVSERSARRILNKIVNAGLGRICAKETSIGGGRPKNITEILF
;
A
#
# COMPACT_ATOMS: atom_id res chain seq x y z
N MET A 1 8.73 -55.30 -5.71
CA MET A 1 9.66 -54.54 -4.84
C MET A 1 9.26 -53.10 -5.02
N VAL A 2 8.80 -52.48 -3.94
CA VAL A 2 8.38 -51.09 -3.91
C VAL A 2 9.63 -50.20 -3.98
N ASP A 3 9.58 -49.20 -4.85
CA ASP A 3 10.29 -47.94 -4.62
C ASP A 3 9.18 -46.89 -4.52
N GLU A 4 9.24 -46.13 -3.44
CA GLU A 4 8.12 -45.58 -2.67
C GLU A 4 8.12 -44.04 -2.68
N ASP A 5 8.86 -43.42 -3.58
CA ASP A 5 8.92 -41.97 -3.66
C ASP A 5 8.17 -41.46 -4.88
N GLU A 6 6.89 -41.13 -4.64
CA GLU A 6 6.06 -40.22 -5.41
C GLU A 6 6.70 -38.81 -5.48
N ASN A 7 7.88 -38.71 -6.10
CA ASN A 7 8.52 -37.45 -6.38
C ASN A 7 7.81 -36.74 -7.55
N ILE A 8 6.61 -36.24 -7.28
CA ILE A 8 5.96 -35.20 -8.07
C ILE A 8 6.67 -33.88 -7.73
N ARG A 9 7.81 -33.61 -8.36
CA ARG A 9 8.38 -32.27 -8.44
C ARG A 9 7.90 -31.59 -9.72
N GLY A 10 6.68 -31.07 -9.65
CA GLY A 10 6.03 -30.18 -10.63
C GLY A 10 5.19 -29.12 -9.89
N PRO A 11 4.71 -28.05 -10.57
CA PRO A 11 4.34 -26.74 -9.97
C PRO A 11 3.14 -26.68 -9.02
N LEU A 12 2.70 -27.80 -8.46
CA LEU A 12 1.54 -27.90 -7.59
C LEU A 12 1.70 -27.17 -6.24
N ALA A 13 2.94 -27.04 -5.73
CA ALA A 13 3.21 -26.20 -4.56
C ALA A 13 2.95 -24.71 -4.87
N SER A 14 3.24 -24.26 -6.10
CA SER A 14 3.12 -22.85 -6.48
C SER A 14 1.70 -22.39 -6.77
N GLU A 15 0.81 -23.25 -7.28
CA GLU A 15 -0.56 -22.82 -7.60
C GLU A 15 -1.37 -22.52 -6.34
N ASN A 16 -1.26 -23.35 -5.30
CA ASN A 16 -1.93 -23.13 -4.02
C ASN A 16 -1.37 -21.92 -3.27
N GLU A 17 -0.05 -21.74 -3.25
CA GLU A 17 0.59 -20.58 -2.62
C GLU A 17 0.24 -19.27 -3.34
N LEU A 18 0.22 -19.29 -4.68
CA LEU A 18 -0.09 -18.12 -5.49
C LEU A 18 -1.57 -17.73 -5.37
N ASN A 19 -2.48 -18.71 -5.38
CA ASN A 19 -3.90 -18.49 -5.11
C ASN A 19 -4.13 -17.96 -3.68
N TYR A 20 -3.42 -18.50 -2.69
CA TYR A 20 -3.52 -18.02 -1.31
C TYR A 20 -3.00 -16.59 -1.16
N SER A 21 -1.86 -16.26 -1.78
CA SER A 21 -1.30 -14.91 -1.80
C SER A 21 -2.25 -13.91 -2.48
N LEU A 22 -2.92 -14.32 -3.57
CA LEU A 22 -3.90 -13.49 -4.26
C LEU A 22 -5.13 -13.22 -3.39
N MET A 23 -5.69 -14.27 -2.77
CA MET A 23 -6.82 -14.16 -1.85
C MET A 23 -6.50 -13.25 -0.65
N LEU A 24 -5.32 -13.41 -0.04
CA LEU A 24 -4.86 -12.54 1.05
C LEU A 24 -4.71 -11.08 0.60
N SER A 25 -4.22 -10.86 -0.62
CA SER A 25 -4.06 -9.52 -1.18
C SER A 25 -5.42 -8.84 -1.39
N ASP A 26 -6.39 -9.59 -1.92
CA ASP A 26 -7.75 -9.10 -2.13
C ASP A 26 -8.46 -8.78 -0.80
N GLU A 27 -8.35 -9.65 0.19
CA GLU A 27 -8.94 -9.43 1.51
C GLU A 27 -8.32 -8.19 2.18
N LYS A 28 -7.00 -8.04 2.13
CA LYS A 28 -6.29 -6.86 2.65
C LYS A 28 -6.75 -5.57 1.96
N VAL A 29 -6.89 -5.58 0.63
CA VAL A 29 -7.39 -4.42 -0.14
C VAL A 29 -8.80 -4.04 0.29
N ILE A 30 -9.70 -5.02 0.44
CA ILE A 30 -11.08 -4.81 0.87
C ILE A 30 -11.14 -4.26 2.30
N GLU A 31 -10.33 -4.80 3.21
CA GLU A 31 -10.29 -4.34 4.61
C GLU A 31 -9.85 -2.88 4.71
N ILE A 32 -8.76 -2.52 4.02
CA ILE A 32 -8.24 -1.15 4.02
C ILE A 32 -9.24 -0.20 3.35
N SER A 33 -9.86 -0.63 2.25
CA SER A 33 -10.92 0.12 1.56
C SER A 33 -12.06 0.47 2.51
N LYS A 34 -12.57 -0.52 3.26
CA LYS A 34 -13.62 -0.32 4.29
C LYS A 34 -13.17 0.61 5.42
N LYS A 35 -11.96 0.42 5.96
CA LYS A 35 -11.42 1.25 7.06
C LYS A 35 -11.20 2.70 6.67
N THR A 36 -10.76 2.96 5.44
CA THR A 36 -10.41 4.31 4.97
C THR A 36 -11.53 5.00 4.19
N GLY A 37 -12.54 4.25 3.75
CA GLY A 37 -13.56 4.73 2.81
C GLY A 37 -12.98 5.16 1.46
N MET A 38 -11.90 4.51 1.00
CA MET A 38 -11.31 4.69 -0.33
C MET A 38 -11.81 3.61 -1.29
N SER A 39 -11.63 3.79 -2.60
CA SER A 39 -11.91 2.69 -3.53
C SER A 39 -10.85 1.60 -3.41
N CYS A 40 -11.23 0.33 -3.64
CA CYS A 40 -10.28 -0.78 -3.71
C CYS A 40 -9.18 -0.52 -4.75
N GLU A 41 -9.52 0.12 -5.88
CA GLU A 41 -8.55 0.54 -6.90
C GLU A 41 -7.48 1.50 -6.34
N SER A 42 -7.88 2.50 -5.54
CA SER A 42 -6.94 3.45 -4.94
C SER A 42 -6.02 2.75 -3.94
N VAL A 43 -6.57 1.83 -3.14
CA VAL A 43 -5.80 1.03 -2.17
C VAL A 43 -4.80 0.13 -2.89
N ALA A 44 -5.24 -0.61 -3.91
CA ALA A 44 -4.39 -1.50 -4.68
C ALA A 44 -3.24 -0.75 -5.36
N LYS A 45 -3.51 0.43 -5.94
CA LYS A 45 -2.45 1.29 -6.50
C LYS A 45 -1.42 1.69 -5.45
N ILE A 46 -1.84 2.09 -4.25
CA ILE A 46 -0.92 2.48 -3.17
C ILE A 46 -0.04 1.31 -2.73
N ILE A 47 -0.61 0.10 -2.60
CA ILE A 47 0.14 -1.11 -2.27
C ILE A 47 1.20 -1.38 -3.35
N ALA A 48 0.81 -1.37 -4.62
CA ALA A 48 1.74 -1.57 -5.73
C ALA A 48 2.85 -0.51 -5.75
N ILE A 49 2.54 0.76 -5.46
CA ILE A 49 3.56 1.82 -5.36
C ILE A 49 4.52 1.54 -4.20
N ASN A 50 4.01 1.15 -3.02
CA ASN A 50 4.84 0.81 -1.85
C ASN A 50 5.80 -0.34 -2.14
N GLU A 51 5.34 -1.40 -2.81
CA GLU A 51 6.14 -2.56 -3.20
C GLU A 51 7.26 -2.18 -4.19
N ASN A 52 6.95 -1.32 -5.17
CA ASN A 52 7.92 -0.87 -6.16
C ASN A 52 8.95 0.12 -5.58
N ARG A 53 8.52 1.07 -4.74
CA ARG A 53 9.38 2.15 -4.21
C ARG A 53 10.31 1.69 -3.08
N LYS A 54 9.97 0.58 -2.39
CA LYS A 54 10.62 0.14 -1.13
C LYS A 54 10.66 1.21 -0.02
N SER A 55 9.81 2.23 -0.14
CA SER A 55 9.58 3.28 0.85
C SER A 55 8.08 3.54 0.92
N LYS A 56 7.57 3.68 2.14
CA LYS A 56 6.16 3.99 2.41
C LYS A 56 5.94 5.40 2.93
N ILE A 57 6.96 6.25 2.83
CA ILE A 57 6.98 7.62 3.36
C ILE A 57 6.71 8.60 2.23
N TYR A 58 5.67 9.39 2.33
CA TYR A 58 5.25 10.34 1.29
C TYR A 58 4.94 11.72 1.87
N ASP A 59 5.31 12.77 1.12
CA ASP A 59 4.58 14.03 1.22
C ASP A 59 3.36 14.01 0.25
N SER A 60 2.50 15.02 0.31
CA SER A 60 1.32 15.09 -0.57
C SER A 60 1.66 15.22 -2.06
N LYS A 61 2.83 15.78 -2.38
CA LYS A 61 3.26 16.01 -3.75
C LYS A 61 3.78 14.72 -4.37
N GLU A 62 4.65 13.99 -3.67
CA GLU A 62 5.16 12.69 -4.12
C GLU A 62 4.01 11.71 -4.38
N LEU A 63 3.07 11.58 -3.43
CA LEU A 63 1.95 10.67 -3.62
C LEU A 63 1.05 11.08 -4.80
N ALA A 64 0.90 12.38 -5.05
CA ALA A 64 0.16 12.89 -6.20
C ALA A 64 0.81 12.51 -7.52
N GLU A 65 2.14 12.61 -7.61
CA GLU A 65 2.92 12.21 -8.78
C GLU A 65 2.77 10.71 -9.05
N TYR A 66 2.91 9.86 -8.02
CA TYR A 66 2.75 8.40 -8.19
C TYR A 66 1.33 7.98 -8.55
N LEU A 67 0.30 8.61 -7.99
CA LEU A 67 -1.09 8.28 -8.27
C LEU A 67 -1.64 8.99 -9.52
N ASN A 68 -0.87 9.90 -10.12
CA ASN A 68 -1.31 10.80 -11.20
C ASN A 68 -2.61 11.54 -10.86
N VAL A 69 -2.65 12.17 -9.68
CA VAL A 69 -3.79 12.96 -9.17
C VAL A 69 -3.33 14.34 -8.73
N SER A 70 -4.27 15.23 -8.39
CA SER A 70 -3.92 16.52 -7.78
C SER A 70 -3.35 16.34 -6.37
N GLU A 71 -2.45 17.25 -5.96
CA GLU A 71 -1.92 17.29 -4.60
C GLU A 71 -3.03 17.35 -3.53
N ARG A 72 -4.14 18.04 -3.83
CA ARG A 72 -5.33 18.08 -2.96
C ARG A 72 -5.93 16.68 -2.75
N SER A 73 -6.04 15.88 -3.81
CA SER A 73 -6.55 14.52 -3.73
C SER A 73 -5.59 13.62 -2.95
N ALA A 74 -4.29 13.70 -3.23
CA ALA A 74 -3.27 12.96 -2.47
C ALA A 74 -3.28 13.32 -0.97
N ARG A 75 -3.41 14.61 -0.63
CA ARG A 75 -3.55 15.05 0.76
C ARG A 75 -4.79 14.47 1.44
N ARG A 76 -5.93 14.41 0.73
CA ARG A 76 -7.16 13.77 1.23
C ARG A 76 -6.95 12.27 1.47
N ILE A 77 -6.23 11.59 0.58
CA ILE A 77 -5.87 10.18 0.72
C ILE A 77 -5.00 9.96 1.96
N LEU A 78 -3.90 10.71 2.10
CA LEU A 78 -3.03 10.62 3.29
C LEU A 78 -3.81 10.86 4.59
N ASN A 79 -4.69 11.87 4.61
CA ASN A 79 -5.52 12.13 5.78
C ASN A 79 -6.48 10.98 6.09
N LYS A 80 -7.12 10.37 5.07
CA LYS A 80 -7.98 9.19 5.27
C LYS A 80 -7.20 8.02 5.87
N ILE A 81 -5.97 7.79 5.38
CA ILE A 81 -5.09 6.73 5.88
C ILE A 81 -4.70 6.97 7.34
N VAL A 82 -4.26 8.19 7.69
CA VAL A 82 -3.91 8.55 9.08
C VAL A 82 -5.13 8.47 10.00
N ASN A 83 -6.28 8.99 9.58
CA ASN A 83 -7.50 8.97 10.39
C ASN A 83 -8.03 7.55 10.63
N ALA A 84 -7.74 6.61 9.72
CA ALA A 84 -8.07 5.19 9.87
C ALA A 84 -7.03 4.42 10.74
N GLY A 85 -6.01 5.09 11.27
CA GLY A 85 -4.91 4.46 12.02
C GLY A 85 -3.96 3.64 11.15
N LEU A 86 -4.04 3.79 9.82
CA LEU A 86 -3.24 3.06 8.83
C LEU A 86 -2.05 3.89 8.31
N GLY A 87 -1.79 5.04 8.92
CA GLY A 87 -0.64 5.88 8.64
C GLY A 87 -0.24 6.74 9.83
N ARG A 88 0.99 7.24 9.80
CA ARG A 88 1.57 8.09 10.84
C ARG A 88 2.25 9.31 10.24
N ILE A 89 2.10 10.46 10.88
CA ILE A 89 2.87 11.66 10.52
C ILE A 89 4.28 11.51 11.11
N CYS A 90 5.30 11.41 10.26
CA CYS A 90 6.68 11.20 10.66
C CYS A 90 7.44 12.50 10.89
N ALA A 91 7.13 13.53 10.11
CA ALA A 91 7.75 14.84 10.23
C ALA A 91 6.81 15.94 9.72
N LYS A 92 7.05 17.16 10.23
CA LYS A 92 6.52 18.40 9.67
C LYS A 92 7.70 19.14 9.04
N GLU A 93 7.85 19.06 7.73
CA GLU A 93 8.81 19.93 7.05
C GLU A 93 8.30 21.36 7.15
N THR A 94 9.05 22.21 7.86
CA THR A 94 8.84 23.64 7.86
C THR A 94 9.72 24.20 6.75
N SER A 95 9.11 24.72 5.69
CA SER A 95 9.87 25.38 4.63
C SER A 95 10.63 26.56 5.23
N ILE A 96 11.96 26.57 5.11
CA ILE A 96 12.79 27.75 5.40
C ILE A 96 12.37 28.82 4.38
N GLY A 97 11.45 29.71 4.76
CA GLY A 97 10.88 30.72 3.86
C GLY A 97 9.38 31.00 3.97
N GLY A 98 8.65 30.42 4.93
CA GLY A 98 7.27 30.85 5.23
C GLY A 98 6.16 30.08 4.48
N GLY A 99 6.34 28.77 4.28
CA GLY A 99 5.30 27.88 3.77
C GLY A 99 4.46 27.20 4.88
N ARG A 100 3.26 26.73 4.54
CA ARG A 100 2.46 25.87 5.43
C ARG A 100 3.22 24.56 5.65
N PRO A 101 3.31 24.02 6.88
CA PRO A 101 4.02 22.78 7.14
C PRO A 101 3.56 21.65 6.22
N LYS A 102 4.51 20.98 5.58
CA LYS A 102 4.25 19.75 4.83
C LYS A 102 4.31 18.57 5.79
N ASN A 103 3.21 17.81 5.85
CA ASN A 103 3.18 16.60 6.63
C ASN A 103 3.79 15.48 5.79
N ILE A 104 4.89 14.92 6.28
CA ILE A 104 5.44 13.66 5.77
C ILE A 104 4.70 12.53 6.49
N THR A 105 4.12 11.61 5.73
CA THR A 105 3.27 10.54 6.23
C THR A 105 3.85 9.19 5.83
N GLU A 106 4.03 8.30 6.80
CA GLU A 106 4.29 6.88 6.55
C GLU A 106 2.96 6.13 6.44
N ILE A 107 2.83 5.33 5.38
CA ILE A 107 1.73 4.40 5.15
C ILE A 107 2.12 3.04 5.75
N LEU A 108 1.27 2.49 6.62
CA LEU A 108 1.60 1.31 7.43
C LEU A 108 1.13 -0.03 6.82
N PHE A 109 0.63 -0.02 5.58
CA PHE A 109 0.16 -1.22 4.87
C PHE A 109 0.91 -1.50 3.58
#